data_AF-A0A1G8JMC7-F1
#
_entry.id   AF-A0A1G8JMC7-F1
#
_cell.length_a   1.000
_cell.length_b   1.000
_cell.length_c   1.000
_cell.angle_alpha   90.00
_cell.angle_beta   90.00
_cell.angle_gamma   90.00
#
_symmetry.space_group_name_H-M   'P 1'
#
loop_
_entity.id
_entity.type
_entity.pdbx_description
1 polymer ?
#
loop_
_entity_poly.entity_id
_entity_poly.type
_entity_poly.pdbx_seq_one_letter_code
_entity_poly.pdbx_strand_id
1 'polypeptide(L)' 'MTELAPTLVYRGADAGFAAPANCFALTVTEVQHYTDRLFRFRVTRPASFRFRSGSS' A
#
# COMPACT_ATOMS: atom_id res chain seq x y z
N MET A 1 -23.64 1.38 8.50
CA MET A 1 -22.43 1.17 7.67
C MET A 1 -21.83 -0.14 8.13
N THR A 2 -22.20 -1.24 7.47
CA THR A 2 -21.79 -2.59 7.89
C THR A 2 -20.31 -2.77 7.60
N GLU A 3 -19.49 -2.97 8.63
CA GLU A 3 -18.12 -3.43 8.45
C GLU A 3 -18.16 -4.87 7.92
N LEU A 4 -17.84 -5.02 6.64
CA LEU A 4 -17.53 -6.32 6.06
C LEU A 4 -16.16 -6.72 6.61
N ALA A 5 -16.09 -7.87 7.28
CA ALA A 5 -14.83 -8.45 7.73
C ALA A 5 -13.82 -8.45 6.55
N PRO A 6 -12.54 -8.06 6.77
CA PRO A 6 -11.56 -7.96 5.70
C PRO A 6 -11.30 -9.36 5.16
N THR A 7 -12.00 -9.70 4.08
CA THR A 7 -11.78 -10.93 3.36
C THR A 7 -10.46 -10.74 2.62
N LEU A 8 -9.48 -11.63 2.84
CA LEU A 8 -8.19 -11.57 2.15
C LEU A 8 -8.42 -11.80 0.65
N VAL A 9 -8.56 -10.72 -0.12
CA VAL A 9 -8.85 -10.79 -1.56
C VAL A 9 -7.65 -11.32 -2.36
N TYR A 10 -6.42 -11.05 -1.88
CA TYR A 10 -5.20 -11.47 -2.57
C TYR A 10 -4.03 -11.61 -1.60
N ARG A 11 -3.25 -12.70 -1.76
CA ARG A 11 -1.97 -12.90 -1.09
C ARG A 11 -0.87 -12.63 -2.12
N GLY A 12 -0.22 -11.48 -2.03
CA GLY A 12 0.82 -11.07 -2.97
C GLY A 12 2.01 -12.03 -2.94
N ALA A 13 2.44 -12.47 -4.14
CA ALA A 13 3.75 -13.08 -4.33
C ALA A 13 4.84 -12.00 -4.39
N ASP A 14 6.09 -12.39 -4.15
CA ASP A 14 7.24 -11.51 -4.34
C ASP A 14 7.30 -11.03 -5.80
N ALA A 15 7.71 -9.79 -6.02
CA ALA A 15 7.72 -9.18 -7.34
C ALA A 15 8.69 -9.89 -8.31
N GLY A 16 9.67 -10.65 -7.80
CA GLY A 16 10.62 -11.40 -8.62
C GLY A 16 11.66 -10.50 -9.32
N PHE A 17 11.66 -9.20 -9.03
CA PHE A 17 12.65 -8.23 -9.48
C PHE A 17 12.99 -7.25 -8.36
N ALA A 18 14.21 -6.74 -8.38
CA ALA A 18 14.66 -5.76 -7.41
C ALA A 18 13.99 -4.41 -7.62
N ALA A 19 13.67 -3.71 -6.53
CA ALA A 19 13.18 -2.33 -6.63
C ALA A 19 14.19 -1.46 -7.40
N PRO A 20 13.71 -0.56 -8.28
CA PRO A 20 14.58 0.39 -8.96
C PRO A 20 15.36 1.27 -7.99
N ALA A 21 16.47 1.85 -8.45
CA ALA A 21 17.24 2.79 -7.66
C ALA A 21 16.35 3.94 -7.16
N ASN A 22 16.53 4.32 -5.89
CA ASN A 22 15.74 5.36 -5.20
C ASN A 22 14.25 5.04 -5.03
N CYS A 23 13.82 3.79 -5.21
CA CYS A 23 12.47 3.33 -4.90
C CYS A 23 12.45 2.44 -3.65
N PHE A 24 11.29 2.41 -2.97
CA PHE A 24 11.03 1.49 -1.87
C PHE A 24 10.03 0.42 -2.31
N ALA A 25 10.36 -0.86 -2.10
CA ALA A 25 9.39 -1.95 -2.18
C ALA A 25 8.63 -2.04 -0.85
N LEU A 26 7.34 -1.69 -0.87
CA LEU A 26 6.47 -1.71 0.31
C LEU A 26 5.40 -2.79 0.14
N THR A 27 4.99 -3.38 1.25
CA THR A 27 3.93 -4.41 1.28
C THR A 27 2.62 -3.77 1.67
N VAL A 28 1.57 -3.98 0.88
CA VAL A 28 0.20 -3.57 1.23
C VAL A 28 -0.35 -4.50 2.30
N THR A 29 -0.80 -3.94 3.42
CA THR A 29 -1.36 -4.68 4.56
C THR A 29 -2.88 -4.53 4.69
N GLU A 30 -3.47 -3.52 4.07
CA GLU A 30 -4.91 -3.26 4.09
C GLU A 30 -5.32 -2.57 2.79
N VAL A 31 -6.49 -2.93 2.27
CA VAL A 31 -7.14 -2.27 1.15
C VAL A 31 -8.54 -1.87 1.59
N GLN A 32 -8.88 -0.60 1.45
CA GLN A 32 -10.21 -0.07 1.74
C GLN A 32 -10.78 0.60 0.49
N HIS A 33 -11.98 0.19 0.10
CA HIS A 33 -12.70 0.74 -1.05
C HIS A 33 -13.65 1.82 -0.52
N TYR A 34 -13.44 3.07 -0.92
CA TYR A 34 -14.37 4.16 -0.61
C TYR A 34 -15.45 4.31 -1.68
N THR A 35 -15.06 4.15 -2.95
CA THR A 35 -15.98 4.06 -4.10
C THR A 35 -15.43 3.03 -5.10
N ASP A 36 -16.13 2.81 -6.20
CA ASP A 36 -15.66 1.97 -7.32
C ASP A 36 -14.29 2.42 -7.88
N ARG A 37 -13.95 3.70 -7.71
CA ARG A 37 -12.71 4.29 -8.26
C ARG A 37 -11.79 4.90 -7.22
N LEU A 38 -12.17 4.88 -5.94
CA LEU A 38 -11.39 5.47 -4.85
C LEU A 38 -11.01 4.41 -3.82
N PHE A 39 -9.71 4.19 -3.69
CA PHE A 39 -9.12 3.18 -2.84
C PHE A 39 -8.13 3.82 -1.87
N ARG A 40 -8.09 3.29 -0.65
CA ARG A 40 -7.06 3.57 0.35
C ARG A 40 -6.26 2.30 0.60
N PHE A 41 -4.94 2.45 0.59
CA PHE A 41 -4.00 1.38 0.91
C PHE A 41 -3.28 1.70 2.20
N ARG A 42 -3.13 0.69 3.06
CA ARG A 42 -2.14 0.72 4.15
C ARG A 42 -0.93 -0.09 3.73
N VAL A 43 0.26 0.43 3.98
CA VAL A 43 1.53 -0.21 3.59
C VAL A 43 2.49 -0.33 4.78
N THR A 44 3.48 -1.21 4.65
CA THR A 44 4.64 -1.24 5.56
C THR A 44 5.42 0.07 5.47
N ARG A 45 5.97 0.54 6.60
CA ARG A 45 6.71 1.80 6.68
C ARG A 45 8.14 1.55 7.20
N PRO A 46 9.14 1.51 6.30
CA PRO A 46 10.54 1.49 6.69
C PRO A 46 10.90 2.75 7.50
N ALA A 47 11.82 2.62 8.46
CA ALA A 47 12.24 3.76 9.29
C ALA A 47 12.85 4.91 8.47
N SER A 48 13.54 4.59 7.37
CA SER A 48 14.11 5.55 6.43
C SER A 48 13.08 6.17 5.47
N PHE A 49 11.85 5.64 5.42
CA PHE A 49 10.80 6.15 4.54
C PHE A 49 10.24 7.46 5.10
N ARG A 50 10.65 8.56 4.48
CA ARG A 50 10.25 9.90 4.87
C ARG A 50 9.52 10.57 3.72
N PHE A 51 8.22 10.74 3.90
CA PHE A 51 7.42 11.55 2.99
C PHE A 51 7.79 13.02 3.17
N ARG A 52 8.08 13.71 2.06
CA ARG A 52 8.12 15.16 2.01
C ARG A 52 6.90 15.58 1.21
N SER A 53 5.92 16.22 1.85
CA SER A 53 4.85 16.87 1.12
C SER A 53 5.50 17.94 0.25
N GLY A 54 5.41 17.79 -1.07
CA GLY A 54 5.83 18.83 -1.99
C GLY A 54 4.97 20.07 -1.76
N SER A 55 5.55 21.08 -1.14
CA SER A 55 5.03 22.45 -1.17
C SER A 55 6.23 23.37 -1.39
N SER A 56 6.49 23.63 -2.67
CA SER A 56 7.21 24.76 -3.25
C SER A 56 6.83 24.79 -4.72
#